data_AF-A0A5C9D393-F1
#
_entry.id   AF-A0A5C9D393-F1
#
_cell.length_a   1.000
_cell.length_b   1.000
_cell.length_c   1.000
_cell.angle_alpha   90.00
_cell.angle_beta   90.00
_cell.angle_gamma   90.00
#
_symmetry.space_group_name_H-M   'P 1'
#
loop_
_entity.id
_entity.type
_entity.pdbx_description
1 polymer ?
#
loop_
_entity_poly.entity_id
_entity_poly.type
_entity_poly.pdbx_seq_one_letter_code
_entity_poly.pdbx_strand_id
1 'polypeptide(L)'
;MADNLEEGKLFFVGDEKQSIYRFRGAEVEVFRTLADELPNAEGQGQFALRRNYRSVVPLIRFFDGFFSHAFSIGDTSRPWEARHAPMVPGSSAQDREPGASSLRYFVIEPEEAGQEALMDQDDSLACHAATFVLEAMRTLRAGPESRKLKYEDIAILLRTTTHQHRLERFLRQFGIPYQSENPRGIFSQAPANDLYHILSYVVDPGDRRAFLATLRSPLCRISDRGFAILAGIDT
;
A
#
# COMPACT_ATOMS: atom_id res chain seq x y z
N MET A 1 22.44 10.13 28.02
CA MET A 1 20.99 10.38 28.25
C MET A 1 20.43 9.55 29.39
N ALA A 2 20.99 8.36 29.65
CA ALA A 2 20.53 7.46 30.70
C ALA A 2 20.54 8.01 32.14
N ASP A 3 21.44 8.93 32.49
CA ASP A 3 21.60 9.45 33.86
C ASP A 3 20.38 10.23 34.41
N ASN A 4 19.46 10.65 33.53
CA ASN A 4 18.22 11.35 33.90
C ASN A 4 16.99 10.43 33.93
N LEU A 5 17.15 9.13 33.73
CA LEU A 5 16.04 8.18 33.72
C LEU A 5 15.77 7.66 35.14
N GLU A 6 14.51 7.75 35.56
CA GLU A 6 14.08 7.10 36.81
C GLU A 6 14.07 5.58 36.64
N GLU A 7 14.63 4.88 37.62
CA GLU A 7 14.74 3.42 37.61
C GLU A 7 13.37 2.74 37.45
N GLY A 8 13.31 1.73 36.58
CA GLY A 8 12.10 0.93 36.33
C GLY A 8 10.98 1.63 35.55
N LYS A 9 11.18 2.87 35.07
CA LYS A 9 10.13 3.63 34.37
C LYS A 9 10.25 3.67 32.84
N LEU A 10 11.35 3.19 32.28
CA LEU A 10 11.56 3.15 30.83
C LEU A 10 11.49 1.72 30.30
N PHE A 11 10.53 1.47 29.42
CA PHE A 11 10.47 0.27 28.60
C PHE A 11 10.10 0.68 27.17
N PHE A 12 10.89 0.25 26.19
CA PHE A 12 10.63 0.53 24.79
C PHE A 12 10.86 -0.71 23.92
N VAL A 13 10.12 -0.78 22.82
CA VAL A 13 10.20 -1.86 21.84
C VAL A 13 10.27 -1.22 20.45
N GLY A 14 11.14 -1.74 19.59
CA GLY A 14 11.30 -1.26 18.23
C GLY A 14 12.04 -2.26 17.36
N ASP A 15 11.97 -2.04 16.05
CA ASP A 15 12.72 -2.78 15.04
C ASP A 15 13.37 -1.78 14.10
N GLU A 16 14.70 -1.72 14.10
CA GLU A 16 15.47 -0.83 13.23
C GLU A 16 15.13 -1.04 11.76
N LYS A 17 14.87 -2.30 11.36
CA LYS A 17 14.53 -2.67 9.98
C LYS A 17 13.20 -2.08 9.51
N GLN A 18 12.35 -1.64 10.44
CA GLN A 18 11.03 -1.06 10.16
C GLN A 18 11.00 0.47 10.34
N SER A 19 12.16 1.11 10.51
CA SER A 19 12.24 2.57 10.56
C SER A 19 12.05 3.20 9.18
N ILE A 20 10.79 3.50 8.85
CA ILE A 20 10.39 4.07 7.54
C ILE A 20 9.96 5.54 7.60
N TYR A 21 10.08 6.20 8.76
CA TYR A 21 9.62 7.57 9.01
C TYR A 21 10.74 8.62 9.07
N ARG A 22 11.87 8.39 8.41
CA ARG A 22 13.00 9.35 8.38
C ARG A 22 12.59 10.76 7.91
N PHE A 23 11.62 10.85 6.99
CA PHE A 23 11.07 12.13 6.51
C PHE A 23 10.34 12.94 7.59
N ARG A 24 10.00 12.33 8.75
CA ARG A 24 9.44 13.00 9.93
C ARG A 24 10.48 13.21 11.04
N GLY A 25 11.77 13.03 10.73
CA GLY A 25 12.86 13.17 11.69
C GLY A 25 13.10 11.94 12.57
N ALA A 26 12.56 10.75 12.21
CA ALA A 26 12.88 9.53 12.93
C ALA A 26 14.33 9.10 12.66
N GLU A 27 15.10 8.88 13.72
CA GLU A 27 16.51 8.49 13.66
C GLU A 27 16.75 7.14 14.35
N VAL A 28 17.27 6.17 13.60
CA VAL A 28 17.60 4.82 14.11
C VAL A 28 18.74 4.89 15.14
N GLU A 29 19.62 5.87 15.01
CA GLU A 29 20.76 6.08 15.90
C GLU A 29 20.33 6.33 17.34
N VAL A 30 19.29 7.14 17.57
CA VAL A 30 18.76 7.43 18.92
C VAL A 30 18.33 6.14 19.63
N PHE A 31 17.68 5.22 18.91
CA PHE A 31 17.26 3.94 19.46
C PHE A 31 18.47 3.08 19.86
N ARG A 32 19.53 3.07 19.04
CA ARG A 32 20.76 2.31 19.32
C ARG A 32 21.53 2.89 20.50
N THR A 33 21.79 4.20 20.48
CA THR A 33 22.53 4.87 21.55
C THR A 33 21.83 4.67 22.89
N LEU A 34 20.50 4.78 22.93
CA LEU A 34 19.75 4.50 24.15
C LEU A 34 19.85 3.03 24.59
N ALA A 35 19.80 2.08 23.64
CA ALA A 35 19.98 0.67 23.96
C ALA A 35 21.39 0.35 24.49
N ASP A 36 22.42 0.99 23.95
CA ASP A 36 23.82 0.82 24.36
C ASP A 36 24.14 1.52 25.70
N GLU A 37 23.45 2.62 26.02
CA GLU A 37 23.58 3.33 27.30
C GLU A 37 22.87 2.63 28.47
N LEU A 38 21.94 1.71 28.22
CA LEU A 38 21.19 1.04 29.28
C LEU A 38 22.05 0.00 30.01
N PRO A 39 22.00 -0.06 31.35
CA PRO A 39 22.76 -1.02 32.12
C PRO A 39 22.31 -2.46 31.83
N ASN A 40 23.29 -3.33 31.56
CA ASN A 40 23.07 -4.77 31.43
C ASN A 40 23.16 -5.42 32.83
N ALA A 41 22.04 -5.48 33.52
CA ALA A 41 21.87 -6.19 34.81
C ALA A 41 20.80 -7.27 34.69
N GLU A 42 20.69 -8.18 35.66
CA GLU A 42 19.63 -9.19 35.65
C GLU A 42 18.24 -8.52 35.63
N GLY A 43 17.45 -8.81 34.60
CA GLY A 43 16.13 -8.19 34.38
C GLY A 43 16.17 -6.79 33.74
N GLN A 44 17.35 -6.26 33.43
CA GLN A 44 17.57 -4.98 32.75
C GLN A 44 18.42 -5.18 31.48
N GLY A 45 18.27 -4.31 30.49
CA GLY A 45 19.08 -4.33 29.27
C GLY A 45 18.32 -4.77 28.02
N GLN A 46 19.08 -5.13 26.99
CA GLN A 46 18.55 -5.34 25.63
C GLN A 46 18.13 -6.80 25.39
N PHE A 47 16.88 -7.01 24.96
CA PHE A 47 16.36 -8.32 24.59
C PHE A 47 16.05 -8.41 23.09
N ALA A 48 16.70 -9.34 22.39
CA ALA A 48 16.48 -9.57 20.96
C ALA A 48 15.43 -10.65 20.71
N LEU A 49 14.25 -10.25 20.23
CA LEU A 49 13.16 -11.18 19.85
C LEU A 49 13.34 -11.65 18.40
N ARG A 50 14.07 -12.75 18.19
CA ARG A 50 14.37 -13.28 16.84
C ARG A 50 13.32 -14.24 16.28
N ARG A 51 12.42 -14.75 17.12
CA ARG A 51 11.43 -15.77 16.70
C ARG A 51 10.23 -15.12 16.00
N ASN A 52 9.99 -15.50 14.75
CA ASN A 52 8.82 -15.07 13.98
C ASN A 52 7.69 -16.10 14.12
N TYR A 53 6.57 -15.65 14.68
CA TYR A 53 5.37 -16.46 14.90
C TYR A 53 4.23 -16.14 13.91
N ARG A 54 4.44 -15.17 13.00
CA ARG A 54 3.41 -14.62 12.11
C ARG A 54 3.42 -15.26 10.72
N SER A 55 4.61 -15.59 10.22
CA SER A 55 4.83 -16.03 8.85
C SER A 55 5.17 -17.51 8.76
N VAL A 56 4.94 -18.11 7.60
CA VAL A 56 5.34 -19.49 7.31
C VAL A 56 6.85 -19.59 7.06
N VAL A 57 7.40 -20.77 7.30
CA VAL A 57 8.84 -21.05 7.16
C VAL A 57 9.40 -20.63 5.79
N PRO A 58 8.76 -20.94 4.63
CA PRO A 58 9.30 -20.55 3.33
C PRO A 58 9.45 -19.02 3.16
N LEU A 59 8.47 -18.24 3.63
CA LEU A 59 8.54 -16.78 3.57
C LEU A 59 9.61 -16.23 4.51
N ILE A 60 9.72 -16.77 5.74
CA ILE A 60 10.77 -16.35 6.68
C ILE A 60 12.15 -16.57 6.05
N ARG A 61 12.41 -17.76 5.50
CA ARG A 61 13.70 -18.08 4.86
C ARG A 61 13.98 -17.19 3.65
N PHE A 62 12.96 -16.94 2.81
CA PHE A 62 13.11 -16.05 1.67
C PHE A 62 13.50 -14.63 2.11
N PHE A 63 12.73 -14.04 3.03
CA PHE A 63 12.99 -12.67 3.47
C PHE A 63 14.32 -12.54 4.22
N ASP A 64 14.69 -13.51 5.04
CA ASP A 64 15.99 -13.54 5.72
C ASP A 64 17.14 -13.54 4.70
N GLY A 65 17.08 -14.42 3.69
CA GLY A 65 18.06 -14.45 2.60
C GLY A 65 18.08 -13.16 1.80
N PHE A 66 16.92 -12.68 1.34
CA PHE A 66 16.80 -11.46 0.54
C PHE A 66 17.35 -10.23 1.27
N PHE A 67 16.93 -10.01 2.52
CA PHE A 67 17.33 -8.83 3.28
C PHE A 67 18.77 -8.92 3.79
N SER A 68 19.30 -10.12 4.06
CA SER A 68 20.73 -10.26 4.37
C SER A 68 21.60 -9.72 3.24
N HIS A 69 21.20 -9.95 1.98
CA HIS A 69 21.84 -9.36 0.82
C HIS A 69 21.50 -7.87 0.66
N ALA A 70 20.23 -7.48 0.73
CA ALA A 70 19.81 -6.09 0.50
C ALA A 70 20.46 -5.10 1.48
N PHE A 71 20.56 -5.47 2.77
CA PHE A 71 21.24 -4.64 3.78
C PHE A 71 22.76 -4.68 3.66
N SER A 72 23.35 -5.65 2.96
CA SER A 72 24.80 -5.71 2.70
C SER A 72 25.26 -4.79 1.57
N ILE A 73 24.34 -4.39 0.68
CA ILE A 73 24.63 -3.47 -0.44
C ILE A 73 24.89 -2.04 0.07
N GLY A 74 24.29 -1.68 1.21
CA GLY A 74 24.46 -0.37 1.84
C GLY A 74 25.80 -0.22 2.55
N ASP A 75 26.19 1.04 2.78
CA ASP A 75 27.32 1.37 3.63
C ASP A 75 26.95 1.16 5.11
N THR A 76 27.16 -0.07 5.58
CA THR A 76 26.85 -0.50 6.97
C THR A 76 27.63 0.24 8.05
N SER A 77 28.63 1.05 7.67
CA SER A 77 29.38 1.91 8.61
C SER A 77 28.57 3.14 9.05
N ARG A 78 27.52 3.50 8.32
CA ARG A 78 26.70 4.68 8.63
C ARG A 78 25.84 4.47 9.87
N PRO A 79 25.83 5.42 10.84
CA PRO A 79 25.08 5.29 12.09
C PRO A 79 23.56 5.12 11.91
N TRP A 80 23.01 5.70 10.83
CA TRP A 80 21.57 5.68 10.53
C TRP A 80 21.12 4.53 9.62
N GLU A 81 22.04 3.69 9.13
CA GLU A 81 21.69 2.53 8.30
C GLU A 81 21.19 1.37 9.17
N ALA A 82 20.05 0.79 8.83
CA ALA A 82 19.48 -0.36 9.54
C ALA A 82 20.36 -1.60 9.35
N ARG A 83 20.54 -2.39 10.41
CA ARG A 83 21.34 -3.63 10.35
C ARG A 83 20.43 -4.83 10.14
N HIS A 84 20.91 -5.80 9.35
CA HIS A 84 20.23 -7.07 9.24
C HIS A 84 20.28 -7.82 10.57
N ALA A 85 19.12 -8.29 11.03
CA ALA A 85 18.98 -9.17 12.19
C ALA A 85 18.22 -10.43 11.74
N PRO A 86 18.86 -11.61 11.82
CA PRO A 86 18.28 -12.83 11.29
C PRO A 86 17.04 -13.25 12.07
N MET A 87 16.06 -13.78 11.34
CA MET A 87 14.80 -14.27 11.90
C MET A 87 14.77 -15.79 11.92
N VAL A 88 14.35 -16.37 13.03
CA VAL A 88 14.16 -17.82 13.16
C VAL A 88 12.67 -18.14 13.20
N PRO A 89 12.21 -19.22 12.55
CA PRO A 89 10.82 -19.66 12.68
C PRO A 89 10.47 -20.00 14.13
N GLY A 90 9.32 -19.50 14.61
CA GLY A 90 8.73 -19.89 15.88
C GLY A 90 7.91 -21.17 15.78
N SER A 91 7.44 -21.71 16.90
CA SER A 91 6.63 -22.94 16.95
C SER A 91 5.28 -22.84 16.21
N SER A 92 4.74 -21.64 16.04
CA SER A 92 3.52 -21.41 15.25
C SER A 92 3.80 -21.24 13.75
N ALA A 93 5.06 -21.12 13.34
CA ALA A 93 5.46 -21.15 11.94
C ALA A 93 5.41 -22.61 11.48
N GLN A 94 4.20 -23.12 11.27
CA GLN A 94 3.99 -24.47 10.78
C GLN A 94 4.40 -24.56 9.32
N ASP A 95 5.03 -25.67 8.94
CA ASP A 95 5.11 -26.10 7.55
C ASP A 95 3.67 -26.35 7.10
N ARG A 96 3.08 -25.34 6.46
CA ARG A 96 1.85 -25.54 5.71
C ARG A 96 2.19 -26.49 4.55
N GLU A 97 1.26 -27.37 4.19
CA GLU A 97 1.37 -28.31 3.07
C GLU A 97 2.17 -27.73 1.88
N PRO A 98 3.05 -28.51 1.22
CA PRO A 98 3.78 -28.06 0.04
C PRO A 98 2.86 -27.35 -0.96
N GLY A 99 3.11 -26.06 -1.22
CA GLY A 99 2.26 -25.22 -2.10
C GLY A 99 1.33 -24.23 -1.37
N ALA A 100 1.26 -24.25 -0.04
CA ALA A 100 0.44 -23.32 0.74
C ALA A 100 0.98 -21.89 0.83
N SER A 101 2.17 -21.63 0.28
CA SER A 101 2.74 -20.29 0.12
C SER A 101 3.47 -20.20 -1.21
N SER A 102 3.16 -19.17 -1.99
CA SER A 102 3.88 -18.84 -3.21
C SER A 102 4.44 -17.43 -3.10
N LEU A 103 5.67 -17.25 -3.58
CA LEU A 103 6.23 -15.96 -3.88
C LEU A 103 6.32 -15.84 -5.39
N ARG A 104 5.77 -14.76 -5.94
CA ARG A 104 5.89 -14.45 -7.37
C ARG A 104 6.48 -13.06 -7.52
N TYR A 105 7.45 -12.96 -8.40
CA TYR A 105 8.05 -11.70 -8.81
C TYR A 105 7.67 -11.49 -10.27
N PHE A 106 7.13 -10.30 -10.56
CA PHE A 106 6.71 -9.93 -11.89
C PHE A 106 7.57 -8.77 -12.37
N VAL A 107 8.14 -8.93 -13.56
CA VAL A 107 8.91 -7.89 -14.25
C VAL A 107 8.06 -7.42 -15.42
N ILE A 108 7.83 -6.11 -15.47
CA ILE A 108 7.25 -5.46 -16.64
C ILE A 108 8.43 -4.86 -17.38
N GLU A 109 8.75 -5.43 -18.54
CA GLU A 109 9.81 -4.92 -19.39
C GLU A 109 9.33 -3.64 -20.09
N PRO A 110 10.19 -2.61 -20.19
CA PRO A 110 9.86 -1.43 -20.97
C PRO A 110 9.72 -1.82 -22.44
N GLU A 111 8.74 -1.23 -23.12
CA GLU A 111 8.51 -1.50 -24.53
C GLU A 111 9.68 -1.05 -25.39
N GLU A 112 9.99 -1.86 -26.41
CA GLU A 112 10.97 -1.49 -27.43
C GLU A 112 10.41 -0.34 -28.30
N ALA A 113 11.28 0.59 -28.68
CA ALA A 113 10.91 1.74 -29.49
C ALA A 113 10.28 1.28 -30.83
N GLY A 114 8.99 1.55 -31.01
CA GLY A 114 8.25 1.28 -32.25
C GLY A 114 7.09 0.28 -32.14
N GLN A 115 6.85 -0.33 -30.98
CA GLN A 115 5.62 -1.07 -30.71
C GLN A 115 4.58 -0.16 -30.04
N GLU A 116 3.36 -0.15 -30.57
CA GLU A 116 2.23 0.55 -29.97
C GLU A 116 1.61 -0.34 -28.89
N ALA A 117 1.78 0.04 -27.63
CA ALA A 117 1.18 -0.63 -26.49
C ALA A 117 -0.34 -0.71 -26.63
N LEU A 118 -0.93 -1.86 -26.30
CA LEU A 118 -2.37 -1.92 -26.00
C LEU A 118 -2.71 -1.16 -24.71
N MET A 119 -1.76 -1.08 -23.76
CA MET A 119 -1.94 -0.49 -22.44
C MET A 119 -0.63 0.11 -21.94
N ASP A 120 -0.67 1.24 -21.24
CA ASP A 120 0.54 1.76 -20.58
C ASP A 120 1.03 0.83 -19.44
N GLN A 121 2.27 1.04 -19.00
CA GLN A 121 2.92 0.17 -18.01
C GLN A 121 2.18 0.14 -16.66
N ASP A 122 1.64 1.28 -16.22
CA ASP A 122 0.91 1.37 -14.95
C ASP A 122 -0.41 0.61 -15.02
N ASP A 123 -1.11 0.72 -16.15
CA ASP A 123 -2.34 -0.02 -16.42
C ASP A 123 -2.06 -1.51 -16.54
N SER A 124 -0.95 -1.90 -17.15
CA SER A 124 -0.50 -3.29 -17.23
C SER A 124 -0.22 -3.87 -15.84
N LEU A 125 0.48 -3.13 -14.98
CA LEU A 125 0.72 -3.49 -13.59
C LEU A 125 -0.59 -3.64 -12.80
N ALA A 126 -1.48 -2.67 -12.94
CA ALA A 126 -2.76 -2.65 -12.25
C ALA A 126 -3.68 -3.82 -12.68
N CYS A 127 -3.74 -4.09 -13.98
CA CYS A 127 -4.48 -5.23 -14.53
C CYS A 127 -3.90 -6.56 -14.04
N HIS A 128 -2.57 -6.67 -14.04
CA HIS A 128 -1.87 -7.86 -13.56
C HIS A 128 -2.13 -8.11 -12.06
N ALA A 129 -2.02 -7.07 -11.22
CA ALA A 129 -2.31 -7.17 -9.80
C ALA A 129 -3.75 -7.66 -9.54
N ALA A 130 -4.74 -7.11 -10.27
CA ALA A 130 -6.13 -7.53 -10.13
C ALA A 130 -6.35 -8.99 -10.60
N THR A 131 -5.70 -9.39 -11.70
CA THR A 131 -5.75 -10.78 -12.19
C THR A 131 -5.11 -11.75 -11.19
N PHE A 132 -3.99 -11.36 -10.58
CA PHE A 132 -3.32 -12.14 -9.55
C PHE A 132 -4.19 -12.34 -8.31
N VAL A 133 -4.96 -11.32 -7.90
CA VAL A 133 -5.96 -11.48 -6.82
C VAL A 133 -6.99 -12.55 -7.16
N LEU A 134 -7.53 -12.57 -8.39
CA LEU A 134 -8.47 -13.60 -8.81
C LEU A 134 -7.85 -15.00 -8.83
N GLU A 135 -6.60 -15.11 -9.28
CA GLU A 135 -5.86 -16.37 -9.27
C GLU A 135 -5.61 -16.86 -7.83
N ALA A 136 -5.18 -15.96 -6.94
CA ALA A 136 -4.97 -16.25 -5.52
C ALA A 136 -6.26 -16.74 -4.84
N MET A 137 -7.40 -16.09 -5.14
CA MET A 137 -8.72 -16.50 -4.62
C MET A 137 -9.13 -17.92 -5.05
N ARG A 138 -8.63 -18.42 -6.19
CA ARG A 138 -8.89 -19.77 -6.69
C ARG A 138 -7.90 -20.79 -6.09
N THR A 139 -6.63 -20.42 -6.03
CA THR A 139 -5.51 -21.35 -5.79
C THR A 139 -5.06 -21.41 -4.33
N LEU A 140 -5.14 -20.31 -3.59
CA LEU A 140 -4.59 -20.22 -2.23
C LEU A 140 -5.65 -20.51 -1.15
N ARG A 141 -5.15 -20.78 0.06
CA ARG A 141 -5.93 -21.04 1.27
C ARG A 141 -5.40 -20.20 2.43
N ALA A 142 -6.27 -19.87 3.38
CA ALA A 142 -5.97 -18.99 4.50
C ALA A 142 -6.02 -19.72 5.84
N GLY A 143 -5.22 -19.22 6.78
CA GLY A 143 -5.19 -19.71 8.16
C GLY A 143 -4.58 -21.11 8.33
N PRO A 144 -4.45 -21.56 9.59
CA PRO A 144 -3.94 -22.90 9.92
C PRO A 144 -4.89 -24.02 9.45
N GLU A 145 -6.21 -23.76 9.44
CA GLU A 145 -7.23 -24.74 9.01
C GLU A 145 -7.41 -24.83 7.49
N SER A 146 -6.55 -24.16 6.70
CA SER A 146 -6.60 -24.18 5.23
C SER A 146 -7.98 -23.84 4.65
N ARG A 147 -8.63 -22.81 5.21
CA ARG A 147 -9.94 -22.36 4.73
C ARG A 147 -9.83 -21.65 3.37
N LYS A 148 -10.95 -21.54 2.67
CA LYS A 148 -11.04 -20.73 1.44
C LYS A 148 -10.60 -19.29 1.73
N LEU A 149 -9.78 -18.74 0.83
CA LEU A 149 -9.34 -17.36 0.88
C LEU A 149 -10.55 -16.42 0.70
N LYS A 150 -10.58 -15.34 1.47
CA LYS A 150 -11.56 -14.26 1.34
C LYS A 150 -10.84 -12.98 0.93
N TYR A 151 -11.55 -12.02 0.36
CA TYR A 151 -10.96 -10.73 -0.01
C TYR A 151 -10.39 -9.96 1.19
N GLU A 152 -10.97 -10.12 2.40
CA GLU A 152 -10.46 -9.54 3.65
C GLU A 152 -9.07 -10.07 4.07
N ASP A 153 -8.63 -11.19 3.48
CA ASP A 153 -7.30 -11.76 3.73
C ASP A 153 -6.22 -11.15 2.81
N ILE A 154 -6.60 -10.30 1.85
CA ILE A 154 -5.71 -9.77 0.82
C ILE A 154 -5.50 -8.27 1.06
N ALA A 155 -4.24 -7.87 1.17
CA ALA A 155 -3.83 -6.46 1.17
C ALA A 155 -2.96 -6.18 -0.04
N ILE A 156 -3.20 -5.04 -0.71
CA ILE A 156 -2.35 -4.53 -1.78
C ILE A 156 -1.61 -3.31 -1.24
N LEU A 157 -0.28 -3.39 -1.16
CA LEU A 157 0.56 -2.33 -0.63
C LEU A 157 1.17 -1.53 -1.79
N LEU A 158 0.93 -0.22 -1.78
CA LEU A 158 1.49 0.71 -2.74
C LEU A 158 2.49 1.62 -2.02
N ARG A 159 3.65 1.86 -2.63
CA ARG A 159 4.63 2.83 -2.09
C ARG A 159 4.09 4.26 -2.16
N THR A 160 3.40 4.59 -3.25
CA THR A 160 2.76 5.90 -3.46
C THR A 160 1.35 5.69 -3.97
N THR A 161 0.44 6.62 -3.66
CA THR A 161 -0.97 6.54 -4.06
C THR A 161 -1.25 7.20 -5.42
N THR A 162 -0.23 7.63 -6.16
CA THR A 162 -0.38 8.39 -7.42
C THR A 162 -1.20 7.60 -8.45
N HIS A 163 -0.92 6.32 -8.61
CA HIS A 163 -1.54 5.44 -9.60
C HIS A 163 -2.65 4.54 -8.99
N GLN A 164 -3.12 4.84 -7.78
CA GLN A 164 -4.13 4.05 -7.07
C GLN A 164 -5.45 3.93 -7.86
N HIS A 165 -5.88 5.02 -8.52
CA HIS A 165 -7.11 5.05 -9.30
C HIS A 165 -7.10 4.06 -10.49
N ARG A 166 -5.93 3.77 -11.06
CA ARG A 166 -5.76 2.78 -12.15
C ARG A 166 -6.02 1.37 -11.63
N LEU A 167 -5.44 1.03 -10.47
CA LEU A 167 -5.70 -0.23 -9.77
C LEU A 167 -7.18 -0.38 -9.41
N GLU A 168 -7.79 0.64 -8.79
CA GLU A 168 -9.20 0.66 -8.42
C GLU A 168 -10.14 0.46 -9.61
N ARG A 169 -9.77 1.00 -10.79
CA ARG A 169 -10.50 0.79 -12.05
C ARG A 169 -10.53 -0.68 -12.44
N PHE A 170 -9.37 -1.36 -12.44
CA PHE A 170 -9.30 -2.79 -12.78
C PHE A 170 -9.95 -3.68 -11.73
N LEU A 171 -9.78 -3.39 -10.44
CA LEU A 171 -10.49 -4.11 -9.38
C LEU A 171 -12.01 -4.03 -9.59
N ARG A 172 -12.53 -2.85 -9.93
CA ARG A 172 -13.95 -2.65 -10.24
C ARG A 172 -14.38 -3.41 -11.51
N GLN A 173 -13.59 -3.34 -12.58
CA GLN A 173 -13.87 -4.02 -13.84
C GLN A 173 -13.94 -5.55 -13.66
N PHE A 174 -13.10 -6.10 -12.80
CA PHE A 174 -13.09 -7.53 -12.47
C PHE A 174 -14.06 -7.94 -11.35
N GLY A 175 -14.86 -7.00 -10.81
CA GLY A 175 -15.82 -7.28 -9.75
C GLY A 175 -15.18 -7.63 -8.40
N ILE A 176 -13.95 -7.17 -8.15
CA ILE A 176 -13.21 -7.40 -6.91
C ILE A 176 -13.58 -6.31 -5.89
N PRO A 177 -14.15 -6.67 -4.74
CA PRO A 177 -14.45 -5.70 -3.70
C PRO A 177 -13.15 -5.18 -3.07
N TYR A 178 -13.07 -3.87 -2.85
CA TYR A 178 -11.93 -3.22 -2.23
C TYR A 178 -12.35 -2.11 -1.27
N GLN A 179 -11.48 -1.82 -0.31
CA GLN A 179 -11.55 -0.65 0.55
C GLN A 179 -10.20 0.07 0.47
N SER A 180 -10.24 1.39 0.34
CA SER A 180 -9.05 2.24 0.38
C SER A 180 -9.09 3.13 1.62
N GLU A 181 -7.95 3.24 2.33
CA GLU A 181 -7.82 4.09 3.51
C GLU A 181 -7.88 5.59 3.19
N ASN A 182 -7.39 5.97 2.00
CA ASN A 182 -7.43 7.33 1.49
C ASN A 182 -8.18 7.33 0.16
N PRO A 183 -9.53 7.47 0.16
CA PRO A 183 -10.27 7.74 -1.05
C PRO A 183 -9.91 9.14 -1.56
N ARG A 184 -8.79 9.23 -2.29
CA ARG A 184 -8.52 10.40 -3.12
C ARG A 184 -9.55 10.42 -4.23
N GLY A 185 -10.10 11.59 -4.49
CA GLY A 185 -10.93 11.76 -5.67
C GLY A 185 -12.43 11.59 -5.46
N ILE A 186 -12.97 11.87 -4.27
CA ILE A 186 -14.42 12.16 -4.14
C ILE A 186 -14.80 13.18 -5.23
N PHE A 187 -14.06 14.30 -5.31
CA PHE A 187 -14.27 15.33 -6.34
C PHE A 187 -13.95 14.91 -7.79
N SER A 188 -13.26 13.80 -8.01
CA SER A 188 -13.05 13.25 -9.36
C SER A 188 -14.15 12.25 -9.77
N GLN A 189 -15.03 11.85 -8.85
CA GLN A 189 -16.18 11.03 -9.21
C GLN A 189 -17.26 11.88 -9.86
N ALA A 190 -17.83 11.40 -10.96
CA ALA A 190 -18.87 12.11 -11.70
C ALA A 190 -20.02 12.60 -10.80
N PRO A 191 -20.60 11.82 -9.85
CA PRO A 191 -21.68 12.31 -9.01
C PRO A 191 -21.30 13.47 -8.10
N ALA A 192 -20.09 13.47 -7.55
CA ALA A 192 -19.63 14.56 -6.69
C ALA A 192 -19.35 15.83 -7.49
N ASN A 193 -18.81 15.68 -8.71
CA ASN A 193 -18.57 16.81 -9.61
C ASN A 193 -19.89 17.43 -10.09
N ASP A 194 -20.89 16.60 -10.39
CA ASP A 194 -22.24 17.05 -10.71
C ASP A 194 -22.85 17.86 -9.56
N LEU A 195 -22.78 17.35 -8.32
CA LEU A 195 -23.26 18.07 -7.14
C LEU A 195 -22.48 19.37 -6.90
N TYR A 196 -21.16 19.34 -7.08
CA TYR A 196 -20.31 20.53 -6.97
C TYR A 196 -20.73 21.61 -7.96
N HIS A 197 -20.98 21.26 -9.23
CA HIS A 197 -21.42 22.21 -10.25
C HIS A 197 -22.83 22.74 -9.98
N ILE A 198 -23.74 21.90 -9.48
CA ILE A 198 -25.09 22.34 -9.06
C ILE A 198 -24.99 23.37 -7.94
N LEU A 199 -24.24 23.07 -6.89
CA LEU A 199 -24.05 23.98 -5.76
C LEU A 199 -23.34 25.27 -6.19
N SER A 200 -22.33 25.17 -7.06
CA SER A 200 -21.61 26.34 -7.59
C SER A 200 -22.55 27.25 -8.38
N TYR A 201 -23.44 26.70 -9.20
CA TYR A 201 -24.43 27.49 -9.94
C TYR A 201 -25.48 28.14 -9.03
N VAL A 202 -25.89 27.47 -7.95
CA VAL A 202 -26.79 28.06 -6.95
C VAL A 202 -26.15 29.25 -6.23
N VAL A 203 -24.84 29.18 -5.96
CA VAL A 203 -24.09 30.26 -5.30
C VAL A 203 -23.82 31.42 -6.26
N ASP A 204 -23.42 31.12 -7.50
CA ASP A 204 -23.19 32.11 -8.55
C ASP A 204 -23.93 31.73 -9.85
N PRO A 205 -25.14 32.29 -10.05
CA PRO A 205 -25.89 32.09 -11.29
C PRO A 205 -25.18 32.64 -12.54
N GLY A 206 -24.12 33.45 -12.39
CA GLY A 206 -23.29 33.94 -13.48
C GLY A 206 -22.26 32.92 -14.00
N ASP A 207 -22.00 31.83 -13.27
CA ASP A 207 -21.05 30.81 -13.68
C ASP A 207 -21.63 29.93 -14.80
N ARG A 208 -21.34 30.32 -16.05
CA ARG A 208 -21.74 29.57 -17.24
C ARG A 208 -21.18 28.14 -17.27
N ARG A 209 -20.01 27.87 -16.68
CA ARG A 209 -19.46 26.51 -16.67
C ARG A 209 -20.25 25.62 -15.73
N ALA A 210 -20.55 26.10 -14.52
CA ALA A 210 -21.38 25.40 -13.56
C ALA A 210 -22.80 25.15 -14.10
N PHE A 211 -23.39 26.14 -14.78
CA PHE A 211 -24.67 26.00 -15.47
C PHE A 211 -24.64 24.87 -16.51
N LEU A 212 -23.69 24.90 -17.44
CA LEU A 212 -23.59 23.90 -18.51
C LEU A 212 -23.28 22.50 -17.98
N ALA A 213 -22.39 22.39 -16.99
CA ALA A 213 -22.10 21.11 -16.33
C ALA A 213 -23.35 20.55 -15.62
N THR A 214 -24.15 21.40 -14.97
CA THR A 214 -25.43 21.01 -14.36
C THR A 214 -26.41 20.48 -15.40
N LEU A 215 -26.58 21.16 -16.54
CA LEU A 215 -27.47 20.70 -17.62
C LEU A 215 -27.03 19.35 -18.21
N ARG A 216 -25.72 19.08 -18.25
CA ARG A 216 -25.12 17.81 -18.70
C ARG A 216 -25.22 16.68 -17.68
N SER A 217 -25.49 17.00 -16.42
CA SER A 217 -25.63 15.98 -15.37
C SER A 217 -26.81 15.04 -15.67
N PRO A 218 -26.73 13.76 -15.28
CA PRO A 218 -27.84 12.81 -15.35
C PRO A 218 -29.12 13.27 -14.62
N LEU A 219 -29.03 14.29 -13.74
CA LEU A 219 -30.16 14.85 -13.02
C LEU A 219 -31.09 15.69 -13.90
N CYS A 220 -30.56 16.38 -14.91
CA CYS A 220 -31.36 17.22 -15.81
C CYS A 220 -31.95 16.46 -17.00
N ARG A 221 -31.30 15.36 -17.42
CA ARG A 221 -31.75 14.45 -18.50
C ARG A 221 -32.07 15.17 -19.82
N ILE A 222 -31.27 16.17 -20.19
CA ILE A 222 -31.44 16.93 -21.43
C ILE A 222 -30.69 16.22 -22.56
N SER A 223 -31.27 16.20 -23.77
CA SER A 223 -30.64 15.62 -24.96
C SER A 223 -29.48 16.49 -25.47
N ASP A 224 -28.54 15.92 -26.22
CA ASP A 224 -27.43 16.69 -26.81
C ASP A 224 -27.90 17.88 -27.64
N ARG A 225 -29.02 17.72 -28.36
CA ARG A 225 -29.63 18.82 -29.13
C ARG A 225 -30.21 19.90 -28.22
N GLY A 226 -30.92 19.52 -27.15
CA GLY A 226 -31.43 20.48 -26.16
C GLY A 226 -30.31 21.22 -25.44
N PHE A 227 -29.23 20.51 -25.15
CA PHE A 227 -28.02 21.09 -24.57
C PHE A 227 -27.37 22.09 -25.52
N ALA A 228 -27.20 21.78 -26.81
CA ALA A 228 -26.60 22.69 -27.78
C ALA A 228 -27.39 24.01 -27.91
N ILE A 229 -28.73 23.93 -27.96
CA ILE A 229 -29.62 25.09 -28.00
C ILE A 229 -29.44 25.96 -26.73
N LEU A 230 -29.51 25.35 -25.54
CA LEU A 230 -29.35 26.06 -24.27
C LEU A 230 -27.93 26.60 -24.05
N ALA A 231 -26.93 25.95 -24.65
CA ALA A 231 -25.54 26.36 -24.58
C ALA A 231 -25.20 27.49 -25.58
N GLY A 232 -26.10 27.82 -26.50
CA GLY A 232 -25.84 28.77 -27.59
C GLY A 232 -24.74 28.29 -28.54
N ILE A 233 -24.65 26.96 -28.73
CA ILE A 233 -23.78 26.35 -29.72
C ILE A 233 -24.63 26.22 -30.98
N ASP A 234 -24.38 27.06 -31.97
CA ASP A 234 -25.10 27.01 -33.26
C ASP A 234 -24.94 25.61 -33.86
N THR A 235 -26.08 24.93 -34.07
CA THR A 235 -26.21 23.63 -34.75
C THR A 235 -26.42 23.80 -36.24
#